data_AF-A0A2A3DHI7-F1
#
_entry.id   AF-A0A2A3DHI7-F1
#
_cell.length_a   1.000
_cell.length_b   1.000
_cell.length_c   1.000
_cell.angle_alpha   90.00
_cell.angle_beta   90.00
_cell.angle_gamma   90.00
#
_symmetry.space_group_name_H-M   'P 1'
#
loop_
_entity.id
_entity.type
_entity.pdbx_description
1 polymer ?
#
loop_
_entity_poly.entity_id
_entity_poly.type
_entity_poly.pdbx_seq_one_letter_code
_entity_poly.pdbx_strand_id
1 'polypeptide(L)'
;MKITRRTALAVVAGGIASTGIAAAAVSSFSDEDLVRITLEKYFGPLNMRIEHLQQFVLEFRNRNPWIFPSEKLADAVTLLETVRLDRARELLPRRKQQDVGNFERWVIAEFHMLTDYAWRSSPNDPIRFTGWHPCTNPFANLEQQNA
;
A
#
# COMPACT_ATOMS: atom_id res chain seq x y z
N MET A 1 20.29 24.53 10.49
CA MET A 1 19.51 24.04 11.65
C MET A 1 19.95 22.63 11.99
N LYS A 2 20.45 22.37 13.21
CA LYS A 2 20.79 21.01 13.68
C LYS A 2 19.55 20.41 14.34
N ILE A 3 18.95 19.41 13.70
CA ILE A 3 17.81 18.66 14.24
C ILE A 3 18.37 17.63 15.24
N THR A 4 18.05 17.79 16.52
CA THR A 4 18.44 16.88 17.60
C THR A 4 17.35 15.84 17.87
N ARG A 5 17.73 14.69 18.44
CA ARG A 5 16.85 13.54 18.67
C ARG A 5 15.59 13.85 19.49
N ARG A 6 15.60 14.91 20.31
CA ARG A 6 14.43 15.38 21.06
C ARG A 6 13.42 16.14 20.20
N THR A 7 13.87 16.83 19.16
CA THR A 7 12.99 17.56 18.24
C THR A 7 12.28 16.61 17.27
N ALA A 8 12.93 15.51 16.88
CA ALA A 8 12.30 14.46 16.08
C ALA A 8 11.14 13.78 16.84
N LEU A 9 11.29 13.56 18.15
CA LEU A 9 10.24 12.99 19.00
C LEU A 9 9.08 13.97 19.24
N ALA A 10 9.35 15.28 19.27
CA ALA A 10 8.30 16.29 19.42
C ALA A 10 7.39 16.42 18.17
N VAL A 11 7.93 16.20 16.97
CA VAL A 11 7.14 16.18 15.72
C VAL A 11 6.23 14.95 15.65
N VAL A 12 6.64 13.82 16.24
CA VAL A 12 5.81 12.60 16.33
C VAL A 12 4.66 12.77 17.34
N ALA A 13 4.77 13.70 18.30
CA ALA A 13 3.79 13.89 19.37
C ALA A 13 2.90 15.15 19.20
N GLY A 14 3.26 16.10 18.34
CA GLY A 14 2.56 17.39 18.21
C GLY A 14 2.39 17.79 16.75
N GLY A 15 1.16 17.71 16.28
CA GLY A 15 0.79 17.86 14.87
C GLY A 15 1.17 19.18 14.21
N ILE A 16 1.25 19.12 12.88
CA ILE A 16 1.11 20.29 12.01
C ILE A 16 0.15 19.90 10.90
N ALA A 17 -1.08 20.42 10.99
CA ALA A 17 -2.06 20.41 9.94
C ALA A 17 -1.65 21.40 8.84
N SER A 18 -1.50 20.92 7.61
CA SER A 18 -1.76 21.72 6.41
C SER A 18 -1.89 20.81 5.18
N THR A 19 -3.04 20.91 4.52
CA THR A 19 -3.43 20.31 3.24
C THR A 19 -3.53 18.78 3.17
N GLY A 20 -4.77 18.28 3.28
CA GLY A 20 -5.23 17.09 2.55
C GLY A 20 -5.00 15.72 3.17
N ILE A 21 -4.35 15.58 4.33
CA ILE A 21 -4.16 14.28 4.97
C ILE A 21 -4.67 14.36 6.40
N ALA A 22 -5.81 13.72 6.66
CA ALA A 22 -6.32 13.50 7.99
C ALA A 22 -5.41 12.49 8.71
N ALA A 23 -4.31 12.97 9.29
CA ALA A 23 -3.50 12.17 10.21
C ALA A 23 -4.29 12.02 11.53
N ALA A 24 -5.15 11.00 11.57
CA ALA A 24 -5.83 10.60 12.80
C ALA A 24 -4.80 10.10 13.81
N ALA A 25 -5.00 10.55 15.05
CA ALA A 25 -4.21 10.21 16.21
C ALA A 25 -4.34 8.71 16.54
N VAL A 26 -3.20 8.03 16.69
CA VAL A 26 -2.96 6.84 17.53
C VAL A 26 -4.16 5.87 17.69
N SER A 27 -4.72 5.42 16.58
CA SER A 27 -5.41 4.13 16.46
C SER A 27 -4.52 3.24 15.60
N SER A 28 -4.48 1.91 15.84
CA SER A 28 -3.73 1.04 14.94
C SER A 28 -4.25 1.24 13.52
N PHE A 29 -3.32 1.43 12.59
CA PHE A 29 -3.68 1.62 11.20
C PHE A 29 -4.25 0.31 10.69
N SER A 30 -5.33 0.41 9.92
CA SER A 30 -5.91 -0.79 9.34
C SER A 30 -4.98 -1.35 8.28
N ASP A 31 -5.10 -2.66 8.01
CA ASP A 31 -4.46 -3.29 6.86
C ASP A 31 -4.79 -2.53 5.55
N GLU A 32 -5.99 -1.93 5.46
CA GLU A 32 -6.41 -1.09 4.34
C GLU A 32 -5.56 0.17 4.21
N ASP A 33 -5.24 0.85 5.31
CA ASP A 33 -4.42 2.06 5.30
C ASP A 33 -2.99 1.76 4.86
N LEU A 34 -2.40 0.69 5.41
CA LEU A 34 -1.06 0.26 5.04
C LEU A 34 -0.99 -0.10 3.54
N VAL A 35 -1.98 -0.84 3.04
CA VAL A 35 -2.06 -1.22 1.63
C VAL A 35 -2.27 0.01 0.75
N ARG A 36 -3.19 0.92 1.09
CA ARG A 36 -3.44 2.15 0.34
C ARG A 36 -2.18 3.00 0.22
N ILE A 37 -1.53 3.29 1.35
CA ILE A 37 -0.32 4.12 1.38
C ILE A 37 0.82 3.46 0.60
N THR A 38 0.96 2.14 0.73
CA THR A 38 1.93 1.38 -0.07
C THR A 38 1.65 1.53 -1.55
N LEU A 39 0.41 1.34 -2.00
CA LEU A 39 0.05 1.45 -3.40
C LEU A 39 0.22 2.89 -3.93
N GLU A 40 -0.20 3.90 -3.16
CA GLU A 40 -0.08 5.31 -3.53
C GLU A 40 1.37 5.79 -3.63
N LYS A 41 2.26 5.21 -2.81
CA LYS A 41 3.70 5.44 -2.91
C LYS A 41 4.28 5.01 -4.27
N TYR A 42 3.80 3.90 -4.84
CA TYR A 42 4.32 3.37 -6.10
C TYR A 42 3.56 3.86 -7.34
N PHE A 43 2.25 4.08 -7.22
CA PHE A 43 1.37 4.38 -8.35
C PHE A 43 0.83 5.81 -8.38
N GLY A 44 1.12 6.61 -7.35
CA GLY A 44 0.50 7.92 -7.14
C GLY A 44 -0.94 7.80 -6.62
N PRO A 45 -1.69 8.90 -6.59
CA PRO A 45 -3.06 8.92 -6.08
C PRO A 45 -3.94 7.85 -6.76
N LEU A 46 -4.55 6.99 -5.96
CA LEU A 46 -5.37 5.90 -6.48
C LEU A 46 -6.79 6.39 -6.75
N ASN A 47 -7.19 6.43 -8.02
CA ASN A 47 -8.60 6.59 -8.38
C ASN A 47 -9.32 5.25 -8.22
N MET A 48 -9.55 4.80 -6.99
CA MET A 48 -10.21 3.54 -6.67
C MET A 48 -11.30 3.79 -5.62
N ARG A 49 -12.48 3.21 -5.83
CA ARG A 49 -13.55 3.30 -4.82
C ARG A 49 -13.17 2.48 -3.59
N ILE A 50 -13.64 2.91 -2.42
CA ILE A 50 -13.27 2.29 -1.15
C ILE A 50 -13.71 0.82 -1.08
N GLU A 51 -14.86 0.47 -1.66
CA GLU A 51 -15.38 -0.90 -1.64
C GLU A 51 -14.46 -1.86 -2.41
N HIS A 52 -13.90 -1.41 -3.54
CA HIS A 52 -12.96 -2.21 -4.31
C HIS A 52 -11.62 -2.37 -3.58
N LEU A 53 -11.15 -1.33 -2.90
CA LEU A 53 -9.94 -1.44 -2.09
C LEU A 53 -10.12 -2.44 -0.95
N GLN A 54 -11.27 -2.39 -0.27
CA GLN A 54 -11.61 -3.33 0.79
C GLN A 54 -11.67 -4.78 0.28
N GLN A 55 -12.28 -5.01 -0.88
CA GLN A 55 -12.30 -6.31 -1.54
C GLN A 55 -10.88 -6.80 -1.86
N PHE A 56 -10.03 -5.92 -2.38
CA PHE A 56 -8.63 -6.24 -2.65
C PHE A 56 -7.87 -6.63 -1.38
N VAL A 57 -7.97 -5.82 -0.32
CA VAL A 57 -7.27 -6.06 0.96
C VAL A 57 -7.73 -7.37 1.58
N LEU A 58 -9.03 -7.65 1.56
CA LEU A 58 -9.59 -8.90 2.07
C LEU A 58 -9.05 -10.11 1.30
N GLU A 59 -9.09 -10.07 -0.03
CA GLU A 59 -8.61 -11.17 -0.87
C GLU A 59 -7.10 -11.37 -0.71
N PHE A 60 -6.32 -10.29 -0.70
CA PHE A 60 -4.88 -10.30 -0.48
C PHE A 60 -4.53 -10.95 0.87
N ARG A 61 -5.24 -10.58 1.94
CA ARG A 61 -5.05 -11.15 3.28
C ARG A 61 -5.43 -12.62 3.36
N ASN A 62 -6.53 -13.02 2.72
CA ASN A 62 -6.96 -14.41 2.68
C ASN A 62 -5.93 -15.31 1.97
N ARG A 63 -5.33 -14.79 0.89
CA ARG A 63 -4.34 -15.54 0.10
C ARG A 63 -2.95 -15.54 0.73
N ASN A 64 -2.60 -14.47 1.43
CA ASN A 64 -1.25 -14.24 1.93
C ASN A 64 -1.18 -13.85 3.43
N PRO A 65 -1.77 -14.64 4.35
CA PRO A 65 -1.84 -14.27 5.76
C PRO A 65 -0.47 -14.11 6.44
N TRP A 66 0.59 -14.72 5.89
CA TRP A 66 1.95 -14.69 6.46
C TRP A 66 2.79 -13.47 6.03
N ILE A 67 2.29 -12.63 5.12
CA ILE A 67 3.07 -11.55 4.49
C ILE A 67 2.92 -10.23 5.25
N PHE A 68 1.81 -10.07 5.99
CA PHE A 68 1.56 -8.85 6.74
C PHE A 68 2.63 -8.63 7.82
N PRO A 69 3.23 -7.42 7.87
CA PRO A 69 4.13 -7.09 8.95
C PRO A 69 3.37 -7.10 10.29
N SER A 70 4.10 -7.31 11.39
CA SER A 70 3.52 -7.19 12.73
C SER A 70 2.81 -5.84 12.91
N GLU A 71 1.68 -5.78 13.61
CA GLU A 71 0.86 -4.56 13.80
C GLU A 71 1.69 -3.31 14.15
N LYS A 72 2.60 -3.40 15.13
CA LYS A 72 3.49 -2.26 15.50
C LYS A 72 4.41 -1.79 14.36
N LEU A 73 4.84 -2.70 13.49
CA LEU A 73 5.66 -2.38 12.32
C LEU A 73 4.80 -1.78 11.21
N ALA A 74 3.58 -2.32 11.01
CA ALA A 74 2.60 -1.74 10.11
C ALA A 74 2.33 -0.28 10.49
N ASP A 75 1.93 -0.02 11.75
CA ASP A 75 1.65 1.32 12.27
C ASP A 75 2.82 2.28 12.07
N ALA A 76 4.03 1.84 12.42
CA ALA A 76 5.23 2.66 12.28
C ALA A 76 5.50 3.00 10.80
N VAL A 77 5.37 2.05 9.89
CA VAL A 77 5.57 2.29 8.45
C VAL A 77 4.49 3.21 7.91
N THR A 78 3.22 2.96 8.23
CA THR A 78 2.09 3.80 7.80
C THR A 78 2.28 5.25 8.23
N LEU A 79 2.67 5.49 9.49
CA LEU A 79 3.01 6.83 9.97
C LEU A 79 4.15 7.45 9.17
N LEU A 80 5.27 6.74 9.02
CA LEU A 80 6.47 7.25 8.35
C LEU A 80 6.19 7.66 6.89
N GLU A 81 5.45 6.84 6.15
CA GLU A 81 5.10 7.10 4.76
C GLU A 81 4.07 8.26 4.67
N THR A 82 3.12 8.35 5.60
CA THR A 82 2.16 9.46 5.69
C THR A 82 2.86 10.81 5.88
N VAL A 83 3.92 10.84 6.70
CA VAL A 83 4.72 12.06 6.92
C VAL A 83 5.85 12.25 5.90
N ARG A 84 5.93 11.41 4.86
CA ARG A 84 6.95 11.42 3.80
C ARG A 84 8.38 11.38 4.34
N LEU A 85 8.59 10.59 5.40
CA LEU A 85 9.89 10.35 6.02
C LEU A 85 10.48 9.03 5.53
N ASP A 86 10.52 8.82 4.22
CA ASP A 86 10.88 7.55 3.58
C ASP A 86 12.27 7.04 4.02
N ARG A 87 13.21 7.95 4.30
CA ARG A 87 14.55 7.63 4.81
C ARG A 87 14.57 7.12 6.25
N ALA A 88 13.54 7.36 7.05
CA ALA A 88 13.46 6.83 8.41
C ALA A 88 13.37 5.29 8.41
N ARG A 89 12.93 4.69 7.30
CA ARG A 89 12.92 3.23 7.14
C ARG A 89 14.31 2.61 7.11
N GLU A 90 15.33 3.36 6.68
CA GLU A 90 16.73 2.92 6.71
C GLU A 90 17.24 2.73 8.15
N LEU A 91 16.55 3.31 9.14
CA LEU A 91 16.86 3.16 10.56
C LEU A 91 16.29 1.87 11.17
N LEU A 92 15.37 1.19 10.48
CA LEU A 92 14.81 -0.06 10.96
C LEU A 92 15.89 -1.16 10.97
N PRO A 93 15.81 -2.16 11.87
CA PRO A 93 16.66 -3.35 11.78
C PRO A 93 16.51 -4.03 10.42
N ARG A 94 17.61 -4.56 9.86
CA ARG A 94 17.63 -5.17 8.51
C ARG A 94 16.51 -6.18 8.26
N ARG A 95 16.21 -7.04 9.23
CA ARG A 95 15.10 -8.01 9.13
C ARG A 95 13.75 -7.32 8.93
N LYS A 96 13.48 -6.26 9.69
CA LYS A 96 12.24 -5.48 9.56
C LYS A 96 12.17 -4.73 8.23
N GLN A 97 13.29 -4.24 7.72
CA GLN A 97 13.33 -3.67 6.37
C GLN A 97 12.95 -4.72 5.31
N GLN A 98 13.46 -5.96 5.45
CA GLN A 98 13.13 -7.07 4.56
C GLN A 98 11.66 -7.46 4.66
N ASP A 99 11.09 -7.56 5.87
CA ASP A 99 9.68 -7.87 6.08
C ASP A 99 8.78 -6.88 5.32
N VAL A 100 9.02 -5.57 5.49
CA VAL A 100 8.23 -4.53 4.80
C VAL A 100 8.49 -4.57 3.30
N GLY A 101 9.74 -4.78 2.86
CA GLY A 101 10.04 -4.85 1.43
C GLY A 101 9.41 -6.05 0.74
N ASN A 102 9.27 -7.17 1.44
CA ASN A 102 8.54 -8.33 0.95
C ASN A 102 7.05 -8.02 0.87
N PHE A 103 6.47 -7.44 1.92
CA PHE A 103 5.07 -6.99 1.91
C PHE A 103 4.76 -6.09 0.71
N GLU A 104 5.55 -5.04 0.48
CA GLU A 104 5.34 -4.11 -0.64
C GLU A 104 5.37 -4.82 -2.00
N ARG A 105 6.35 -5.70 -2.22
CA ARG A 105 6.46 -6.46 -3.48
C ARG A 105 5.23 -7.32 -3.73
N TRP A 106 4.71 -7.96 -2.69
CA TRP A 106 3.53 -8.81 -2.79
C TRP A 106 2.26 -8.01 -3.03
N VAL A 107 2.08 -6.89 -2.32
CA VAL A 107 0.95 -5.99 -2.54
C VAL A 107 0.93 -5.48 -3.98
N ILE A 108 2.06 -5.01 -4.50
CA ILE A 108 2.19 -4.53 -5.87
C ILE A 108 1.86 -5.64 -6.87
N ALA A 109 2.43 -6.83 -6.68
CA ALA A 109 2.22 -7.96 -7.58
C ALA A 109 0.76 -8.39 -7.61
N GLU A 110 0.13 -8.57 -6.44
CA GLU A 110 -1.27 -8.96 -6.35
C GLU A 110 -2.20 -7.87 -6.85
N PHE A 111 -1.87 -6.59 -6.65
CA PHE A 111 -2.67 -5.49 -7.16
C PHE A 111 -2.77 -5.53 -8.68
N HIS A 112 -1.67 -5.83 -9.38
CA HIS A 112 -1.68 -6.04 -10.83
C HIS A 112 -2.46 -7.28 -11.27
N MET A 113 -2.58 -8.30 -10.41
CA MET A 113 -3.28 -9.55 -10.74
C MET A 113 -4.78 -9.52 -10.44
N LEU A 114 -5.18 -8.79 -9.39
CA LEU A 114 -6.54 -8.78 -8.85
C LEU A 114 -7.34 -7.52 -9.23
N THR A 115 -6.73 -6.60 -9.96
CA THR A 115 -7.37 -5.37 -10.42
C THR A 115 -7.16 -5.15 -11.91
N ASP A 116 -7.96 -4.25 -12.48
CA ASP A 116 -7.82 -3.81 -13.87
C ASP A 116 -6.72 -2.74 -14.07
N TYR A 117 -5.92 -2.42 -13.04
CA TYR A 117 -4.97 -1.30 -13.06
C TYR A 117 -4.09 -1.24 -14.31
N ALA A 118 -3.57 -2.39 -14.74
CA ALA A 118 -2.66 -2.48 -15.89
C ALA A 118 -3.37 -2.26 -17.24
N TRP A 119 -4.68 -2.52 -17.33
CA TRP A 119 -5.46 -2.45 -18.57
C TRP A 119 -6.21 -1.14 -18.75
N ARG A 120 -5.95 -0.16 -17.88
CA ARG A 120 -6.53 1.18 -17.98
C ARG A 120 -5.97 1.92 -19.19
N SER A 121 -6.83 2.67 -19.87
CA SER A 121 -6.44 3.47 -21.03
C SER A 121 -5.87 4.83 -20.61
N SER A 122 -6.26 5.32 -19.44
CA SER A 122 -5.82 6.58 -18.86
C SER A 122 -5.45 6.42 -17.37
N PRO A 123 -4.43 7.16 -16.87
CA PRO A 123 -4.12 7.22 -15.44
C PRO A 123 -5.31 7.64 -14.57
N ASN A 124 -6.25 8.40 -15.15
CA ASN A 124 -7.44 8.90 -14.46
C ASN A 124 -8.62 7.92 -14.47
N ASP A 125 -8.53 6.79 -15.18
CA ASP A 125 -9.62 5.81 -15.20
C ASP A 125 -9.79 5.18 -13.81
N PRO A 126 -11.03 4.93 -13.35
CA PRO A 126 -11.27 4.31 -12.06
C PRO A 126 -10.74 2.86 -12.06
N ILE A 127 -9.98 2.52 -11.04
CA ILE A 127 -9.46 1.17 -10.80
C ILE A 127 -10.56 0.33 -10.16
N ARG A 128 -10.73 -0.90 -10.62
CA ARG A 128 -11.71 -1.86 -10.12
C ARG A 128 -11.03 -3.14 -9.68
N PHE A 129 -11.52 -3.69 -8.57
CA PHE A 129 -11.21 -5.05 -8.18
C PHE A 129 -11.91 -6.02 -9.13
N THR A 130 -11.15 -6.88 -9.78
CA THR A 130 -11.64 -7.93 -10.69
C THR A 130 -11.67 -9.29 -10.00
N GLY A 131 -10.91 -9.46 -8.92
CA GLY A 131 -10.76 -10.75 -8.24
C GLY A 131 -9.74 -11.65 -8.93
N TRP A 132 -9.57 -12.86 -8.39
CA TRP A 132 -8.61 -13.82 -8.96
C TRP A 132 -9.11 -14.33 -10.30
N HIS A 133 -8.30 -14.13 -11.34
CA HIS A 133 -8.53 -14.69 -12.66
C HIS A 133 -7.39 -15.66 -12.96
N PRO A 134 -7.65 -16.97 -13.13
CA PRO A 134 -6.61 -17.91 -13.52
C PRO A 134 -6.09 -17.51 -14.92
N CYS A 135 -4.87 -16.96 -14.94
CA CYS A 135 -4.08 -16.64 -16.12
C CYS A 135 -4.63 -15.52 -17.03
N THR A 136 -4.62 -14.27 -16.55
CA THR A 136 -4.62 -13.08 -17.41
C THR A 136 -3.22 -12.89 -18.01
N ASN A 137 -2.80 -13.74 -18.94
CA ASN A 137 -1.63 -13.44 -19.75
C ASN A 137 -2.03 -12.34 -20.75
N PRO A 138 -1.46 -11.12 -20.69
CA PRO A 138 -1.81 -10.04 -21.62
C PRO A 138 -1.47 -10.35 -23.07
N PHE A 139 -0.67 -11.39 -23.32
CA PHE A 139 -0.32 -11.89 -24.65
C PHE A 139 -1.10 -13.15 -25.03
N ALA A 140 -2.02 -13.65 -24.19
CA ALA A 140 -2.85 -14.79 -24.55
C ALA A 140 -3.99 -14.34 -25.47
N ASN A 141 -4.03 -14.91 -26.67
CA ASN A 141 -5.08 -14.66 -27.64
C ASN A 141 -6.24 -15.64 -27.35
N LEU A 142 -7.32 -15.15 -26.74
CA LEU A 142 -8.47 -15.97 -26.32
C LEU A 142 -9.47 -16.24 -27.47
N GLU A 143 -9.26 -15.65 -28.65
CA GLU A 143 -10.14 -15.81 -29.82
C GLU A 143 -10.06 -17.19 -30.49
N GLN A 144 -9.08 -18.04 -30.14
CA GLN A 144 -8.85 -19.32 -30.84
C GLN A 144 -9.60 -20.54 -30.27
N GLN A 145 -10.45 -20.40 -29.23
CA GLN A 145 -11.09 -21.56 -28.58
C GLN A 145 -12.50 -21.92 -29.09
N ASN A 146 -13.01 -21.25 -30.11
CA ASN A 146 -14.21 -21.68 -30.82
C ASN A 146 -13.84 -22.26 -32.19
N ALA A 147 -13.34 -23.49 -32.20
CA ALA A 147 -13.15 -24.31 -33.40
C ALA A 147 -13.82 -25.68 -33.21
#